data_AF-A0A286C8P4-F1
#
_entry.id   AF-A0A286C8P4-F1
#
_cell.length_a   1.000
_cell.length_b   1.000
_cell.length_c   1.000
_cell.angle_alpha   90.00
_cell.angle_beta   90.00
_cell.angle_gamma   90.00
#
_symmetry.space_group_name_H-M   'P 1'
#
loop_
_entity.id
_entity.type
_entity.pdbx_description
1 polymer ?
#
loop_
_entity_poly.entity_id
_entity_poly.type
_entity_poly.pdbx_seq_one_letter_code
_entity_poly.pdbx_strand_id
1 'polypeptide(L)'
;MRLLKIHLRKNSCRPFLTLLNKHSLHYLLGEQKVSMRMDAPFVNILQSAETWDKLPTVIIEFLDRPNRKVLITAKDGRRINAGGLAYKELEWLVASAKGIEPFEAALDQTQFWSPENTPRPMRTSN
;
A
#
# COMPACT_ATOMS: atom_id res chain seq x y z
N MET A 1 -24.96 3.90 -4.76
CA MET A 1 -23.69 3.28 -5.20
C MET A 1 -22.61 3.63 -4.20
N ARG A 2 -21.83 2.67 -3.71
CA ARG A 2 -20.72 2.92 -2.77
C ARG A 2 -19.40 2.92 -3.54
N LEU A 3 -18.52 3.86 -3.22
CA LEU A 3 -17.19 3.96 -3.80
C LEU A 3 -16.16 3.51 -2.77
N LEU A 4 -15.23 2.66 -3.19
CA LEU A 4 -14.05 2.31 -2.42
C LEU A 4 -12.92 3.26 -2.80
N LYS A 5 -12.42 4.01 -1.82
CA LYS A 5 -11.30 4.94 -2.02
C LYS A 5 -9.97 4.20 -1.89
N ILE A 6 -9.11 4.34 -2.89
CA ILE A 6 -7.75 3.80 -2.87
C ILE A 6 -6.77 4.96 -2.97
N HIS A 7 -5.99 5.18 -1.92
CA HIS A 7 -5.01 6.26 -1.87
C HIS A 7 -3.67 5.75 -2.39
N LEU A 8 -3.23 6.32 -3.50
CA LEU A 8 -2.05 5.89 -4.22
C LEU A 8 -0.85 6.77 -3.84
N ARG A 9 0.14 6.21 -3.14
CA ARG A 9 1.40 6.93 -2.92
C ARG A 9 2.17 7.08 -4.23
N LYS A 10 3.01 8.12 -4.32
CA LYS A 10 3.73 8.54 -5.54
C LYS A 10 4.37 7.38 -6.31
N ASN A 11 5.11 6.51 -5.62
CA ASN A 11 5.84 5.40 -6.24
C ASN A 11 4.99 4.15 -6.53
N SER A 12 3.74 4.13 -6.05
CA SER A 12 2.81 3.01 -6.20
C SER A 12 1.64 3.33 -7.12
N CYS A 13 1.43 4.60 -7.46
CA CYS A 13 0.37 5.04 -8.36
C CYS A 13 0.43 4.35 -9.71
N ARG A 14 1.49 4.55 -10.51
CA ARG A 14 1.59 3.95 -11.85
C ARG A 14 1.48 2.42 -11.81
N PRO A 15 2.26 1.68 -10.99
CA PRO A 15 2.15 0.22 -10.96
C PRO A 15 0.75 -0.28 -10.59
N PHE A 16 0.09 0.35 -9.62
CA PHE A 16 -1.23 -0.08 -9.19
C PHE A 16 -2.31 0.22 -10.25
N LEU A 17 -2.26 1.38 -10.91
CA LEU A 17 -3.17 1.70 -12.01
C LEU A 17 -3.00 0.75 -13.20
N THR A 18 -1.77 0.36 -13.53
CA THR A 18 -1.50 -0.63 -14.58
C THR A 18 -2.20 -1.96 -14.27
N LEU A 19 -2.20 -2.39 -13.01
CA LEU A 19 -2.87 -3.62 -12.60
C LEU A 19 -4.39 -3.49 -12.65
N LEU A 20 -4.95 -2.35 -12.23
CA LEU A 20 -6.40 -2.10 -12.37
C LEU A 20 -6.84 -2.19 -13.85
N ASN A 21 -6.07 -1.58 -14.76
CA ASN A 21 -6.34 -1.63 -16.19
C ASN A 21 -6.20 -3.04 -16.76
N LYS A 22 -5.15 -3.78 -16.36
CA LYS A 22 -4.91 -5.18 -16.77
C LYS A 22 -6.11 -6.07 -16.44
N HIS A 23 -6.73 -5.85 -15.27
CA HIS A 23 -7.89 -6.62 -14.81
C HIS A 23 -9.24 -5.98 -15.21
N SER A 24 -9.24 -4.95 -16.06
CA SER A 24 -10.44 -4.24 -16.51
C SER A 24 -11.30 -3.67 -15.38
N LEU A 25 -10.67 -3.24 -14.28
CA LEU A 25 -11.37 -2.56 -13.20
C LEU A 25 -11.54 -1.08 -13.52
N HIS A 26 -12.78 -0.65 -13.65
CA HIS A 26 -13.12 0.76 -13.86
C HIS A 26 -12.89 1.57 -12.58
N TYR A 27 -12.19 2.70 -12.72
CA TYR A 27 -11.92 3.62 -11.63
C TYR A 27 -12.07 5.07 -12.09
N LEU A 28 -12.42 5.94 -11.14
CA LEU A 28 -12.41 7.38 -11.32
C LEU A 28 -11.17 7.94 -10.61
N LEU A 29 -10.32 8.63 -11.35
CA LEU A 29 -9.18 9.34 -10.77
C LEU A 29 -9.70 10.59 -10.06
N GLY A 30 -9.41 10.70 -8.78
CA GLY A 30 -9.71 11.88 -7.98
C GLY A 30 -8.45 12.67 -7.70
N GLU A 31 -8.51 13.97 -7.95
CA GLU A 31 -7.50 14.93 -7.49
C GLU A 31 -8.09 15.72 -6.33
N GLN A 32 -7.40 15.74 -5.17
CA GLN A 32 -7.81 16.59 -4.07
C GLN A 32 -7.21 17.99 -4.30
N LYS A 33 -8.02 18.91 -4.86
CA LYS A 33 -7.66 20.33 -4.90
C LYS A 33 -7.78 20.91 -3.49
N VAL A 34 -6.68 20.89 -2.74
CA VAL A 34 -6.54 21.77 -1.57
C VAL A 34 -5.25 22.56 -1.78
N SER A 35 -5.44 23.87 -1.84
CA SER A 35 -4.42 24.91 -1.86
C SER A 35 -3.09 24.48 -1.23
N MET A 36 -2.03 24.55 -2.03
CA MET A 36 -0.61 24.52 -1.65
C MET A 36 0.13 23.19 -1.41
N ARG A 37 -0.49 22.00 -1.46
CA ARG A 37 0.26 20.73 -1.55
C ARG A 37 -0.43 19.75 -2.48
N MET A 38 0.31 19.20 -3.46
CA MET A 38 -0.19 18.05 -4.22
C MET A 38 -0.29 16.86 -3.26
N ASP A 39 -1.49 16.59 -2.75
CA ASP A 39 -1.75 15.36 -2.02
C ASP A 39 -1.63 14.15 -2.96
N ALA A 40 -1.32 13.00 -2.37
CA ALA A 40 -1.17 11.76 -3.09
C ALA A 40 -2.46 11.43 -3.90
N PRO A 41 -2.34 11.08 -5.19
CA PRO A 41 -3.50 10.78 -6.02
C PRO A 41 -4.33 9.66 -5.39
N PHE A 42 -5.65 9.69 -5.57
CA PHE A 42 -6.51 8.58 -5.18
C PHE A 42 -7.42 8.18 -6.33
N VAL A 43 -7.85 6.94 -6.30
CA VAL A 43 -8.88 6.44 -7.21
C VAL A 43 -10.10 5.99 -6.43
N ASN A 44 -11.26 6.20 -7.01
CA ASN A 44 -12.52 5.64 -6.54
C ASN A 44 -12.90 4.48 -7.43
N ILE A 45 -13.06 3.29 -6.86
CA ILE A 45 -13.57 2.11 -7.54
C ILE A 45 -15.02 1.89 -7.10
N LEU A 46 -15.90 1.55 -8.03
CA LEU A 46 -17.27 1.19 -7.70
C LEU A 46 -17.29 -0.13 -6.93
N GLN A 47 -17.96 -0.16 -5.77
CA GLN A 47 -18.19 -1.42 -5.06
C GLN A 47 -19.27 -2.22 -5.80
N SER A 48 -18.85 -3.26 -6.50
CA SER A 48 -19.66 -4.23 -7.24
C SER A 48 -19.13 -5.64 -7.00
N ALA A 49 -19.91 -6.66 -7.39
CA ALA A 49 -19.47 -8.06 -7.33
C ALA A 49 -18.18 -8.27 -8.14
N GLU A 50 -18.07 -7.64 -9.29
CA GLU A 50 -16.87 -7.66 -10.13
C GLU A 50 -15.64 -7.07 -9.40
N THR A 51 -15.80 -5.97 -8.67
CA THR A 51 -14.72 -5.38 -7.88
C THR A 51 -14.25 -6.33 -6.77
N TRP A 52 -15.17 -7.03 -6.11
CA TRP A 52 -14.82 -7.98 -5.05
C TRP A 52 -14.11 -9.23 -5.57
N ASP A 53 -14.41 -9.64 -6.80
CA ASP A 53 -13.72 -10.75 -7.46
C ASP A 53 -12.33 -10.32 -7.96
N LYS A 54 -12.20 -9.18 -8.63
CA LYS A 54 -10.95 -8.82 -9.31
C LYS A 54 -9.92 -8.08 -8.46
N LEU A 55 -10.37 -7.29 -7.49
CA LEU A 55 -9.47 -6.45 -6.68
C LEU A 55 -8.53 -7.26 -5.77
N PRO A 56 -8.92 -8.41 -5.18
CA PRO A 56 -7.99 -9.30 -4.49
C PRO A 56 -6.82 -9.75 -5.38
N THR A 57 -7.09 -10.12 -6.64
CA THR A 57 -6.04 -10.48 -7.62
C THR A 57 -5.06 -9.33 -7.86
N VAL A 58 -5.57 -8.11 -8.03
CA VAL A 58 -4.74 -6.90 -8.17
C VAL A 58 -3.84 -6.69 -6.96
N ILE A 59 -4.37 -6.87 -5.74
CA ILE A 59 -3.62 -6.71 -4.50
C ILE A 59 -2.50 -7.76 -4.41
N ILE A 60 -2.81 -9.03 -4.71
CA ILE A 60 -1.82 -10.11 -4.71
C ILE A 60 -0.71 -9.82 -5.73
N GLU A 61 -1.06 -9.48 -6.97
CA GLU A 61 -0.09 -9.19 -8.02
C GLU A 61 0.77 -7.95 -7.70
N PHE A 62 0.20 -6.98 -6.99
CA PHE A 62 0.96 -5.83 -6.51
C PHE A 62 1.95 -6.23 -5.42
N LEU A 63 1.54 -7.08 -4.47
CA LEU A 63 2.36 -7.55 -3.35
C LEU A 63 3.47 -8.53 -3.77
N ASP A 64 3.29 -9.23 -4.90
CA ASP A 64 4.30 -10.13 -5.48
C ASP A 64 5.59 -9.41 -5.92
N ARG A 65 5.52 -8.08 -6.08
CA ARG A 65 6.68 -7.25 -6.43
C ARG A 65 7.47 -6.86 -5.17
N PRO A 66 8.81 -6.77 -5.26
CA PRO A 66 9.65 -6.43 -4.13
C PRO A 66 9.28 -5.07 -3.53
N ASN A 67 9.39 -4.98 -2.20
CA ASN A 67 9.13 -3.78 -1.40
C ASN A 67 7.70 -3.23 -1.51
N ARG A 68 6.73 -3.97 -2.06
CA ARG A 68 5.34 -3.55 -2.10
C ARG A 68 4.59 -3.95 -0.84
N LYS A 69 3.78 -3.03 -0.33
CA LYS A 69 2.88 -3.24 0.80
C LYS A 69 1.52 -2.67 0.46
N VAL A 70 0.48 -3.28 1.01
CA VAL A 70 -0.89 -2.79 0.89
C VAL A 70 -1.50 -2.77 2.28
N LEU A 71 -1.94 -1.59 2.70
CA LEU A 71 -2.67 -1.42 3.95
C LEU A 71 -4.15 -1.28 3.65
N ILE A 72 -4.97 -2.16 4.22
CA ILE A 72 -6.42 -2.11 4.11
C ILE A 72 -6.97 -1.55 5.41
N THR A 73 -7.78 -0.49 5.32
CA THR A 73 -8.52 0.05 6.45
C THR A 73 -9.94 -0.49 6.38
N ALA A 74 -10.34 -1.32 7.33
CA ALA A 74 -11.70 -1.84 7.45
C ALA A 74 -12.69 -0.77 7.94
N LYS A 75 -13.98 -1.02 7.76
CA LYS A 75 -15.05 -0.10 8.19
C LYS A 75 -15.08 0.17 9.70
N ASP A 76 -14.61 -0.79 10.50
CA ASP A 76 -14.43 -0.66 11.95
C ASP A 76 -13.19 0.16 12.35
N GLY A 77 -12.42 0.64 11.36
CA GLY A 77 -11.21 1.45 11.57
C GLY A 77 -9.94 0.62 11.75
N ARG A 78 -10.02 -0.72 11.79
CA ARG A 78 -8.83 -1.57 11.86
C ARG A 78 -7.99 -1.44 10.60
N ARG A 79 -6.67 -1.39 10.78
CA ARG A 79 -5.68 -1.30 9.71
C ARG A 79 -4.94 -2.63 9.62
N ILE A 80 -5.01 -3.26 8.46
CA ILE A 80 -4.53 -4.62 8.23
C ILE A 80 -3.53 -4.59 7.07
N ASN A 81 -2.33 -5.14 7.29
CA ASN A 81 -1.37 -5.36 6.22
C ASN A 81 -1.81 -6.59 5.41
N ALA A 82 -1.97 -6.42 4.10
CA ALA A 82 -2.43 -7.48 3.21
C ALA A 82 -1.34 -8.51 2.85
N GLY A 83 -0.08 -8.25 3.22
CA GLY A 83 1.02 -9.19 2.98
C GLY A 83 0.78 -10.55 3.66
N GLY A 84 0.88 -11.63 2.89
CA GLY A 84 0.70 -13.00 3.39
C GLY A 84 -0.74 -13.48 3.52
N LEU A 85 -1.73 -12.64 3.20
CA LEU A 85 -3.13 -13.05 3.20
C LEU A 85 -3.48 -13.90 1.98
N ALA A 86 -4.29 -14.93 2.19
CA ALA A 86 -4.84 -15.74 1.13
C ALA A 86 -5.93 -14.97 0.36
N TYR A 87 -6.21 -15.41 -0.87
CA TYR A 87 -7.23 -14.78 -1.72
C TYR A 87 -8.59 -14.62 -1.04
N LYS A 88 -9.07 -15.66 -0.34
CA LYS A 88 -10.37 -15.64 0.35
C LYS A 88 -10.42 -14.65 1.52
N GLU A 89 -9.30 -14.44 2.20
CA GLU A 89 -9.19 -13.44 3.25
C GLU A 89 -9.22 -12.04 2.66
N LEU A 90 -8.51 -11.82 1.55
CA LEU A 90 -8.52 -10.55 0.83
C LEU A 90 -9.89 -10.22 0.25
N GLU A 91 -10.62 -11.18 -0.30
CA GLU A 91 -12.00 -11.02 -0.79
C GLU A 91 -12.90 -10.47 0.32
N TRP A 92 -12.85 -11.08 1.50
CA TRP A 92 -13.60 -10.64 2.68
C TRP A 92 -13.19 -9.26 3.18
N LEU A 93 -11.88 -8.98 3.22
CA LEU A 93 -11.36 -7.69 3.68
C LEU A 93 -11.71 -6.56 2.71
N VAL A 94 -11.61 -6.79 1.40
CA VAL A 94 -11.97 -5.80 0.39
C VAL A 94 -13.46 -5.46 0.45
N ALA A 95 -14.34 -6.44 0.67
CA ALA A 95 -15.78 -6.20 0.82
C ALA A 95 -16.12 -5.35 2.07
N SER A 96 -15.34 -5.50 3.13
CA SER A 96 -15.47 -4.76 4.39
C SER A 96 -14.56 -3.52 4.49
N ALA A 97 -13.82 -3.19 3.43
CA ALA A 97 -12.89 -2.07 3.42
C ALA A 97 -13.62 -0.72 3.37
N LYS A 98 -13.04 0.24 4.10
CA LYS A 98 -13.30 1.67 4.01
C LYS A 98 -12.31 2.35 3.06
N GLY A 99 -11.07 1.86 3.00
CA GLY A 99 -10.05 2.36 2.07
C GLY A 99 -8.85 1.43 1.95
N ILE A 100 -8.09 1.59 0.88
CA ILE A 100 -6.90 0.80 0.59
C ILE A 100 -5.74 1.74 0.26
N GLU A 101 -4.56 1.45 0.79
CA GLU A 101 -3.35 2.23 0.59
C GLU A 101 -2.24 1.30 0.06
N PRO A 102 -2.05 1.18 -1.26
CA PRO A 102 -0.85 0.56 -1.82
C PRO A 102 0.34 1.52 -1.73
N PHE A 103 1.46 1.02 -1.23
CA PHE A 103 2.70 1.78 -1.11
C PHE A 103 3.94 0.91 -1.32
N GLU A 104 5.05 1.58 -1.58
CA GLU A 104 6.37 1.00 -1.53
C GLU A 104 6.90 1.22 -0.11
N ALA A 105 7.30 0.14 0.56
CA ALA A 105 8.13 0.27 1.74
C ALA A 105 9.42 0.97 1.31
N ALA A 106 9.87 1.95 2.08
CA ALA A 106 11.26 2.38 1.96
C ALA A 106 12.12 1.11 2.15
N LEU A 107 13.13 0.91 1.29
CA LEU A 107 14.24 0.06 1.67
C LEU A 107 14.75 0.62 2.99
N ASP A 108 14.56 -0.11 4.09
CA ASP A 108 15.13 0.27 5.36
C ASP A 108 16.64 0.41 5.15
N GLN A 109 17.15 1.64 5.07
CA GLN A 109 18.58 1.94 5.21
C GLN A 109 19.01 1.78 6.68
N THR A 110 18.52 0.75 7.35
CA THR A 110 18.80 0.47 8.75
C THR A 110 19.27 -0.97 8.90
N GLN A 111 20.50 -1.22 8.46
CA GLN A 111 21.55 -1.89 9.25
C GLN A 111 22.83 -2.06 8.41
N PHE A 112 23.56 -0.96 8.19
CA PHE A 112 25.02 -1.03 8.13
C PHE A 112 25.53 -0.18 9.29
N TRP A 113 25.46 -0.74 10.50
CA TRP A 113 26.32 -0.29 11.59
C TRP A 113 27.70 -0.87 11.29
N SER A 114 28.59 -0.09 10.68
CA SER A 114 30.01 -0.42 10.62
C SER A 114 30.58 -0.39 12.05
N PRO A 115 31.25 -1.43 12.55
CA PRO A 115 31.81 -1.45 13.91
C PRO A 115 33.04 -0.54 14.11
N GLU A 116 33.39 0.31 13.15
CA GLU A 116 34.66 1.04 13.16
C GLU A 116 34.69 2.32 14.01
N ASN A 117 33.58 2.72 14.64
CA ASN A 117 33.55 3.87 15.57
C ASN A 117 33.28 3.46 17.02
N THR A 118 34.05 2.49 17.52
CA THR A 118 34.17 2.29 18.97
C THR A 118 35.30 3.20 19.48
N PRO A 119 35.05 4.16 20.39
CA PRO A 119 36.14 4.88 21.03
C PRO A 119 37.00 3.87 21.80
N ARG A 120 38.30 3.79 21.47
CA ARG A 120 39.24 2.91 22.17
C ARG A 120 39.25 3.30 23.66
N PRO A 121 39.18 2.35 24.59
CA PRO A 121 39.41 2.67 25.99
C PRO A 121 40.83 3.19 26.15
N MET A 122 40.99 4.39 26.72
CA MET A 122 42.28 4.91 27.13
C MET A 122 42.89 3.93 28.13
N ARG A 123 44.01 3.33 27.73
CA ARG A 123 44.87 2.52 28.58
C ARG A 123 45.46 3.45 29.63
N THR A 124 44.98 3.38 30.87
CA THR A 124 45.71 3.93 32.01
C THR A 124 46.91 3.02 32.27
N SER A 125 48.11 3.52 32.02
CA SER A 125 49.35 2.89 32.48
C SER A 125 49.44 2.97 34.00
N ASN A 126 49.96 1.89 34.60
CA ASN A 126 50.31 1.75 36.03
C ASN A 126 51.08 2.94 36.60
#